data_AF-A0A7M1QFY8-F1
#
_entry.id   AF-A0A7M1QFY8-F1
#
_cell.length_a   1.000
_cell.length_b   1.000
_cell.length_c   1.000
_cell.angle_alpha   90.00
_cell.angle_beta   90.00
_cell.angle_gamma   90.00
#
_symmetry.space_group_name_H-M   'P 1'
#
loop_
_entity.id
_entity.type
_entity.pdbx_description
1 polymer ?
#
loop_
_entity_poly.entity_id
_entity_poly.type
_entity_poly.pdbx_seq_one_letter_code
_entity_poly.pdbx_strand_id
1 'polypeptide(L)' 'MSDMTLPFADLERVYEHLAETLDALPESQERLFLAQLALALAHRTGDVARVMAAIEEARRGIADVSA' A
#
# COMPACT_ATOMS: atom_id res chain seq x y z
N MET A 1 21.87 1.84 -6.03
CA MET A 1 21.03 1.94 -4.82
C MET A 1 20.06 0.78 -4.89
N SER A 2 20.22 -0.23 -4.04
CA SER A 2 19.44 -1.46 -4.14
C SER A 2 17.96 -1.15 -3.96
N ASP A 3 17.14 -1.46 -4.97
CA ASP A 3 15.71 -1.64 -4.79
C ASP A 3 15.52 -2.81 -3.84
N MET A 4 15.29 -2.48 -2.57
CA MET A 4 15.08 -3.46 -1.52
C MET A 4 13.63 -3.89 -1.60
N THR A 5 13.34 -4.77 -2.56
CA THR A 5 12.04 -5.42 -2.65
C THR A 5 11.90 -6.40 -1.49
N LEU A 6 10.72 -6.41 -0.87
CA LEU A 6 10.40 -7.39 0.16
C LEU A 6 10.38 -8.79 -0.47
N PRO A 7 10.88 -9.83 0.23
CA PRO A 7 10.62 -11.21 -0.13
C PRO A 7 9.12 -11.47 -0.27
N PHE A 8 8.74 -12.39 -1.16
CA PHE A 8 7.32 -12.72 -1.40
C PHE A 8 6.57 -13.09 -0.11
N ALA A 9 7.19 -13.86 0.78
CA ALA A 9 6.58 -14.26 2.06
C ALA A 9 6.27 -13.06 2.98
N ASP A 10 7.12 -12.04 2.95
CA ASP A 10 6.88 -10.82 3.73
C ASP A 10 5.80 -9.96 3.07
N LEU A 11 5.73 -9.93 1.74
CA LEU A 11 4.65 -9.26 1.01
C LEU A 11 3.29 -9.91 1.29
N GLU A 12 3.21 -11.23 1.25
CA GLU A 12 2.00 -12.00 1.58
C GLU A 12 1.54 -11.68 3.00
N ARG A 13 2.45 -11.70 3.98
CA ARG A 13 2.14 -11.33 5.36
C ARG A 13 1.62 -9.89 5.51
N VAL A 14 2.21 -8.94 4.78
CA VAL A 14 1.74 -7.54 4.79
C VAL A 14 0.34 -7.45 4.17
N TYR A 15 0.10 -8.16 3.07
CA TYR A 15 -1.19 -8.19 2.39
C TYR A 15 -2.29 -8.82 3.24
N GLU A 16 -2.04 -9.99 3.83
CA GLU A 16 -2.98 -10.66 4.74
C GLU A 16 -3.35 -9.75 5.91
N HIS A 17 -2.34 -9.15 6.57
CA HIS A 17 -2.61 -8.26 7.70
C HIS A 17 -3.39 -7.01 7.30
N LEU A 18 -3.13 -6.46 6.11
CA LEU A 18 -3.91 -5.34 5.57
C LEU A 18 -5.36 -5.74 5.32
N ALA A 19 -5.60 -6.91 4.71
CA ALA A 19 -6.94 -7.41 4.43
C ALA A 19 -7.74 -7.63 5.72
N GLU A 20 -7.16 -8.32 6.72
CA GLU A 20 -7.80 -8.53 8.03
C GLU A 20 -8.12 -7.20 8.74
N THR A 21 -7.23 -6.20 8.61
CA THR A 21 -7.46 -4.88 9.21
C THR A 21 -8.60 -4.15 8.52
N LEU A 22 -8.69 -4.21 7.19
CA LEU A 22 -9.78 -3.61 6.43
C LEU A 22 -11.11 -4.28 6.74
N ASP A 23 -11.15 -5.61 6.79
CA ASP A 23 -12.36 -6.39 7.12
C ASP A 23 -12.91 -6.07 8.53
N ALA A 24 -12.04 -5.66 9.45
CA ALA A 24 -12.42 -5.27 10.81
C ALA A 24 -12.91 -3.81 10.90
N LEU A 25 -12.68 -2.98 9.88
CA LEU A 25 -13.07 -1.58 9.87
C LEU A 25 -14.46 -1.38 9.26
N PRO A 26 -15.22 -0.36 9.69
CA PRO A 26 -16.42 0.03 8.97
C PRO A 26 -16.06 0.54 7.56
N GLU A 27 -16.85 0.20 6.55
CA GLU A 27 -16.63 0.62 5.14
C GLU A 27 -16.40 2.14 4.98
N SER A 28 -17.08 2.94 5.80
CA SER A 28 -16.92 4.40 5.81
C SER A 28 -15.52 4.88 6.21
N GLN A 29 -14.75 4.06 6.92
CA GLN A 29 -13.43 4.38 7.47
C GLN A 29 -12.27 3.79 6.65
N GLU A 30 -12.50 2.77 5.83
CA GLU A 30 -11.46 2.11 5.02
C GLU A 30 -10.63 3.11 4.20
N ARG A 31 -11.30 4.03 3.49
CA ARG A 31 -10.62 5.04 2.66
C ARG A 31 -9.76 5.99 3.48
N LEU A 32 -10.23 6.39 4.67
CA LEU A 32 -9.48 7.25 5.57
C LEU A 32 -8.27 6.50 6.15
N PHE A 33 -8.47 5.25 6.55
CA PHE A 33 -7.41 4.37 7.04
C PHE A 33 -6.30 4.19 5.99
N LEU A 34 -6.65 3.88 4.74
CA LEU A 34 -5.68 3.71 3.66
C LEU A 34 -4.89 5.00 3.39
N ALA A 35 -5.55 6.17 3.43
CA ALA A 35 -4.88 7.45 3.29
C ALA A 35 -3.90 7.71 4.45
N GLN A 36 -4.30 7.40 5.70
CA GLN A 36 -3.43 7.53 6.87
C GLN A 36 -2.26 6.56 6.85
N LEU A 37 -2.48 5.30 6.45
CA LEU A 37 -1.45 4.29 6.28
C LEU A 37 -0.42 4.73 5.24
N ALA A 38 -0.88 5.22 4.08
CA ALA A 38 0.00 5.72 3.02
C ALA A 38 0.85 6.90 3.51
N LEU A 39 0.27 7.85 4.24
CA LEU A 39 1.01 8.95 4.85
C LEU A 39 2.03 8.47 5.89
N ALA A 40 1.64 7.54 6.77
CA ALA A 40 2.53 6.98 7.78
C ALA A 40 3.73 6.25 7.16
N LEU A 41 3.49 5.47 6.09
CA LEU A 41 4.55 4.81 5.33
C LEU A 41 5.44 5.82 4.59
N ALA A 42 4.85 6.85 3.98
CA ALA A 42 5.60 7.91 3.32
C ALA A 42 6.56 8.64 4.27
N HIS A 43 6.08 8.97 5.48
CA HIS A 43 6.91 9.55 6.53
C HIS A 43 8.08 8.63 6.95
N ARG A 44 7.87 7.31 6.96
CA ARG A 44 8.91 6.32 7.32
C ARG A 44 9.92 6.11 6.19
N THR A 45 9.47 6.12 4.93
CA THR A 45 10.34 5.95 3.76
C THR A 45 11.21 7.18 3.53
N GLY A 46 10.72 8.39 3.87
CA GLY A 46 11.49 9.63 3.78
C GLY A 46 11.79 10.11 2.35
N ASP A 47 11.17 9.49 1.34
CA ASP A 47 11.40 9.78 -0.08
C ASP A 47 10.06 9.97 -0.80
N VAL A 48 9.73 11.23 -1.09
CA VAL A 48 8.49 11.61 -1.77
C VAL A 48 8.41 11.08 -3.19
N ALA A 49 9.54 10.99 -3.91
CA ALA A 49 9.54 10.53 -5.30
C ALA A 49 9.21 9.04 -5.37
N ARG A 50 9.76 8.24 -4.46
CA ARG A 50 9.43 6.80 -4.33
C ARG A 50 7.97 6.58 -3.96
N VAL A 51 7.44 7.38 -3.03
CA VAL A 51 6.03 7.30 -2.62
C VAL A 51 5.10 7.63 -3.80
N MET A 52 5.39 8.71 -4.54
CA MET A 52 4.59 9.09 -5.70
C MET A 52 4.64 8.04 -6.81
N ALA A 53 5.81 7.43 -7.05
CA ALA A 53 5.95 6.34 -8.01
C ALA A 53 5.12 5.11 -7.61
N ALA A 54 5.14 4.72 -6.33
CA ALA A 54 4.36 3.59 -5.82
C ALA A 54 2.84 3.81 -5.94
N ILE A 55 2.36 5.03 -5.72
CA ILE A 55 0.94 5.38 -5.91
C ILE A 55 0.53 5.20 -7.37
N GLU A 56 1.36 5.67 -8.30
CA GLU A 56 1.08 5.55 -9.73
C GLU A 56 1.15 4.09 -10.22
N GLU A 57 2.07 3.29 -9.67
CA GLU A 57 2.14 1.84 -9.93
C GLU A 57 0.88 1.12 -9.45
N ALA A 58 0.45 1.37 -8.21
CA ALA A 58 -0.79 0.80 -7.66
C ALA A 58 -2.02 1.20 -8.50
N ARG A 59 -2.08 2.46 -8.97
CA ARG A 59 -3.16 2.95 -9.84
C ARG A 59 -3.21 2.19 -11.18
N ARG A 60 -2.05 1.90 -11.78
CA ARG A 60 -1.97 1.13 -13.04
C ARG A 60 -2.36 -0.32 -12.84
N GLY A 61 -1.92 -0.96 -11.76
CA GLY A 61 -2.28 -2.35 -11.45
C GLY A 61 -3.80 -2.57 -11.37
N ILE A 62 -4.54 -1.63 -10.80
CA ILE A 62 -6.02 -1.69 -10.75
C ILE A 62 -6.64 -1.56 -12.15
N ALA A 63 -6.07 -0.70 -13.01
CA ALA A 63 -6.57 -0.51 -14.38
C ALA A 63 -6.37 -1.77 -15.24
N ASP A 64 -5.24 -2.48 -15.07
CA ASP A 64 -4.94 -3.71 -15.79
C ASP A 64 -5.78 -4.92 -15.33
N VAL A 65 -6.19 -4.96 -14.05
CA VAL A 65 -7.10 -6.00 -13.53
C VAL A 65 -8.55 -5.80 -13.98
N SER A 66 -8.91 -4.58 -14.41
CA SER A 66 -10.28 -4.21 -14.79
C SER A 66 -10.52 -4.18 -16.31
N ALA A 67 -9.52 -4.58 -17.12
CA ALA A 67 -9.54 -4.58 -18.59
C ALA A 67 -9.72 -6.01 -19.15
#